data_AF-A0A7K1D0Q0-F1
#
_entry.id   AF-A0A7K1D0Q0-F1
#
_cell.length_a   1.000
_cell.length_b   1.000
_cell.length_c   1.000
_cell.angle_alpha   90.00
_cell.angle_beta   90.00
_cell.angle_gamma   90.00
#
_symmetry.space_group_name_H-M   'P 1'
#
loop_
_entity.id
_entity.type
_entity.pdbx_description
1 polymer ?
#
loop_
_entity_poly.entity_id
_entity_poly.type
_entity_poly.pdbx_seq_one_letter_code
_entity_poly.pdbx_strand_id
1 'polypeptide(L)'
;MSAMTNEQFAQRWNALNKVHRRQIRRLARIGRAQENSADAQLAVVFAAFQQSRSWYRRFWLWFPVLVVAGVIAGLAIHPLIVGIVVGFAANALFVRRNYSRVAIVNSELLA
;
A
#
# COMPACT_ATOMS: atom_id res chain seq x y z
N MET A 1 -12.83 11.35 -16.99
CA MET A 1 -12.16 12.07 -15.89
C MET A 1 -10.74 12.40 -16.31
N SER A 2 -10.36 13.68 -16.38
CA SER A 2 -8.96 14.04 -16.61
C SER A 2 -8.11 13.51 -15.45
N ALA A 3 -7.06 12.77 -15.76
CA ALA A 3 -6.15 12.23 -14.75
C ALA A 3 -5.53 13.40 -13.95
N MET A 4 -5.66 13.35 -12.62
CA MET A 4 -5.03 14.34 -11.74
C MET A 4 -3.51 14.34 -11.96
N THR A 5 -2.93 15.51 -12.23
CA THR A 5 -1.47 15.60 -12.41
C THR A 5 -0.73 15.35 -11.09
N ASN A 6 0.54 14.95 -11.16
CA ASN A 6 1.35 14.74 -9.96
C ASN A 6 1.46 16.01 -9.10
N GLU A 7 1.50 17.18 -9.72
CA GLU A 7 1.55 18.47 -9.03
C GLU A 7 0.23 18.77 -8.31
N GLN A 8 -0.91 18.56 -8.98
CA GLN A 8 -2.24 18.70 -8.36
C GLN A 8 -2.41 17.74 -7.18
N PHE A 9 -1.94 16.49 -7.33
CA PHE A 9 -1.93 15.52 -6.25
C PHE A 9 -1.06 16.00 -5.08
N ALA A 10 0.17 16.43 -5.35
CA ALA A 10 1.09 16.86 -4.30
C ALA A 10 0.53 18.05 -3.50
N GLN A 11 -0.05 19.04 -4.19
CA GLN A 11 -0.69 20.19 -3.56
C GLN A 11 -1.86 19.76 -2.67
N ARG A 12 -2.82 18.99 -3.21
CA ARG A 12 -3.98 18.51 -2.45
C ARG A 12 -3.57 17.62 -1.28
N TRP A 13 -2.62 16.73 -1.49
CA TRP A 13 -2.11 15.82 -0.46
C TRP A 13 -1.39 16.57 0.66
N ASN A 14 -0.58 17.57 0.33
CA ASN A 14 0.16 18.35 1.32
C ASN A 14 -0.75 19.31 2.10
N ALA A 15 -1.82 19.80 1.49
CA ALA A 15 -2.85 20.62 2.14
C ALA A 15 -3.65 19.86 3.21
N LEU A 16 -3.78 18.52 3.10
CA LEU A 16 -4.45 17.72 4.11
C LEU A 16 -3.73 17.76 5.47
N ASN A 17 -4.50 17.68 6.55
CA ASN A 17 -3.90 17.48 7.88
C ASN A 17 -3.27 16.08 8.00
N LYS A 18 -2.40 15.88 9.00
CA LYS A 18 -1.67 14.61 9.19
C LYS A 18 -2.60 13.42 9.46
N VAL A 19 -3.71 13.65 10.17
CA VAL A 19 -4.66 12.62 10.58
C VAL A 19 -5.43 12.08 9.38
N HIS A 20 -5.96 12.96 8.54
CA HIS A 20 -6.70 12.64 7.32
C HIS A 20 -5.82 11.89 6.33
N ARG A 21 -4.56 12.34 6.12
CA ARG A 21 -3.59 11.56 5.33
C ARG A 21 -3.37 10.16 5.87
N ARG A 22 -3.35 9.98 7.20
CA ARG A 22 -3.16 8.66 7.81
C ARG A 22 -4.39 7.78 7.59
N GLN A 23 -5.59 8.34 7.67
CA GLN A 23 -6.85 7.64 7.41
C GLN A 23 -6.90 7.12 5.96
N ILE A 24 -6.64 7.99 4.97
CA ILE A 24 -6.63 7.61 3.55
C ILE A 24 -5.63 6.47 3.31
N ARG A 25 -4.40 6.60 3.83
CA ARG A 25 -3.37 5.56 3.74
C ARG A 25 -3.80 4.25 4.39
N ARG A 26 -4.42 4.32 5.57
CA ARG A 26 -4.88 3.13 6.31
C ARG A 26 -5.94 2.40 5.50
N LEU A 27 -6.97 3.09 5.04
CA LEU A 27 -8.06 2.51 4.25
C LEU A 27 -7.55 1.88 2.95
N ALA A 28 -6.65 2.58 2.23
CA ALA A 28 -6.00 2.04 1.04
C ALA A 28 -5.16 0.78 1.33
N ARG A 29 -4.46 0.73 2.47
CA ARG A 29 -3.64 -0.43 2.87
C ARG A 29 -4.46 -1.65 3.27
N ILE A 30 -5.59 -1.44 3.96
CA ILE A 30 -6.47 -2.54 4.39
C ILE A 30 -7.48 -2.96 3.31
N GLY A 31 -7.51 -2.25 2.16
CA GLY A 31 -8.40 -2.57 1.05
C GLY A 31 -9.86 -2.19 1.31
N ARG A 32 -10.10 -1.11 2.06
CA ARG A 32 -11.44 -0.55 2.28
C ARG A 32 -11.67 0.68 1.40
N ALA A 33 -12.94 0.91 1.04
CA ALA A 33 -13.37 2.12 0.35
C ALA A 33 -13.13 3.36 1.23
N GLN A 34 -12.91 4.50 0.59
CA GLN A 34 -12.84 5.80 1.25
C GLN A 34 -14.23 6.28 1.63
N GLU A 35 -14.32 7.39 2.36
CA GLU A 35 -15.60 7.93 2.83
C GLU A 35 -16.28 8.83 1.79
N ASN A 36 -15.53 9.36 0.83
CA ASN A 36 -16.04 10.28 -0.18
C ASN A 36 -15.23 10.17 -1.49
N SER A 37 -15.75 10.77 -2.56
CA SER A 37 -15.18 10.73 -3.91
C SER A 37 -13.82 11.44 -4.03
N ALA A 38 -13.61 12.53 -3.28
CA ALA A 38 -12.35 13.26 -3.28
C ALA A 38 -11.20 12.43 -2.67
N ASP A 39 -11.45 11.79 -1.54
CA ASP A 39 -10.51 10.90 -0.86
C ASP A 39 -10.27 9.63 -1.68
N ALA A 40 -11.31 9.10 -2.34
CA ALA A 40 -11.19 7.99 -3.29
C ALA A 40 -10.21 8.30 -4.43
N GLN A 41 -10.34 9.48 -5.06
CA GLN A 41 -9.41 9.92 -6.09
C GLN A 41 -7.97 10.04 -5.55
N LEU A 42 -7.80 10.66 -4.37
CA LEU A 42 -6.49 10.77 -3.73
C LEU A 42 -5.89 9.40 -3.38
N ALA A 43 -6.70 8.44 -2.94
CA ALA A 43 -6.25 7.09 -2.61
C ALA A 43 -5.75 6.34 -3.85
N VAL A 44 -6.46 6.46 -4.99
CA VAL A 44 -6.05 5.84 -6.26
C VAL A 44 -4.71 6.41 -6.73
N VAL A 45 -4.58 7.74 -6.76
CA VAL A 45 -3.33 8.39 -7.19
C VAL A 45 -2.20 8.09 -6.21
N PHE A 46 -2.46 8.08 -4.90
CA PHE A 46 -1.50 7.68 -3.88
C PHE A 46 -1.00 6.24 -4.09
N ALA A 47 -1.90 5.27 -4.34
CA ALA A 47 -1.53 3.88 -4.54
C ALA A 47 -0.65 3.71 -5.80
N ALA A 48 -1.05 4.33 -6.91
CA ALA A 48 -0.26 4.35 -8.14
C ALA A 48 1.12 5.00 -7.92
N PHE A 49 1.16 6.12 -7.20
CA PHE A 49 2.40 6.82 -6.86
C PHE A 49 3.32 6.00 -5.97
N GLN A 50 2.80 5.23 -5.02
CA GLN A 50 3.62 4.32 -4.21
C GLN A 50 4.20 3.19 -5.06
N GLN A 51 3.40 2.62 -5.96
CA GLN A 51 3.81 1.52 -6.82
C GLN A 51 4.83 1.93 -7.89
N SER A 52 4.81 3.20 -8.33
CA SER A 52 5.76 3.72 -9.33
C SER A 52 7.17 3.98 -8.78
N ARG A 53 7.36 4.00 -7.45
CA ARG A 53 8.66 4.31 -6.85
C ARG A 53 9.68 3.21 -7.13
N SER A 54 10.91 3.61 -7.47
CA SER A 54 12.03 2.69 -7.70
C SER A 54 12.34 1.81 -6.49
N TRP A 55 12.23 2.35 -5.27
CA TRP A 55 12.41 1.59 -4.04
C TRP A 55 11.32 0.52 -3.87
N TYR A 56 10.08 0.76 -4.31
CA TYR A 56 9.00 -0.22 -4.24
C TYR A 56 9.30 -1.42 -5.14
N ARG A 57 9.78 -1.16 -6.36
CA ARG A 57 10.25 -2.21 -7.28
C ARG A 57 11.41 -3.01 -6.69
N ARG A 58 12.43 -2.33 -6.15
CA ARG A 58 13.59 -2.99 -5.50
C ARG A 58 13.18 -3.81 -4.29
N PHE A 59 12.26 -3.32 -3.47
CA PHE A 59 11.70 -4.08 -2.34
C PHE A 59 11.12 -5.41 -2.80
N TRP A 60 10.26 -5.40 -3.83
CA TRP A 60 9.64 -6.63 -4.34
C TRP A 60 10.59 -7.59 -5.05
N LEU A 61 11.70 -7.09 -5.60
CA LEU A 61 12.76 -7.93 -6.14
C LEU A 61 13.46 -8.73 -5.03
N TRP A 62 13.80 -8.06 -3.92
CA TRP A 62 14.52 -8.68 -2.79
C TRP A 62 13.60 -9.40 -1.81
N PHE A 63 12.32 -9.06 -1.77
CA PHE A 63 11.36 -9.58 -0.80
C PHE A 63 11.32 -11.11 -0.75
N PRO A 64 11.22 -11.87 -1.87
CA PRO A 64 11.20 -13.33 -1.81
C PRO A 64 12.48 -13.91 -1.21
N VAL A 65 13.64 -13.36 -1.60
CA VAL A 65 14.95 -13.79 -1.10
C VAL A 65 15.06 -13.57 0.41
N LEU A 66 14.65 -12.39 0.89
CA LEU A 66 14.67 -12.06 2.31
C LEU A 66 13.69 -12.90 3.14
N VAL A 67 12.51 -13.21 2.60
CA VAL A 67 11.56 -14.10 3.27
C VAL A 67 12.13 -15.51 3.39
N VAL A 68 12.70 -16.06 2.31
CA VAL A 68 13.32 -17.40 2.33
C VAL A 68 14.50 -17.44 3.31
N ALA A 69 15.40 -16.47 3.24
CA ALA A 69 16.54 -16.38 4.16
C ALA A 69 16.09 -16.26 5.62
N GLY A 70 15.06 -15.43 5.89
CA GLY A 70 14.50 -15.25 7.22
C GLY A 70 13.82 -16.51 7.76
N VAL A 71 13.14 -17.28 6.92
CA VAL A 71 12.54 -18.57 7.31
C VAL A 71 13.63 -19.59 7.64
N ILE A 72 14.65 -19.74 6.77
CA ILE A 72 15.77 -20.67 7.00
C ILE A 72 16.49 -20.33 8.31
N ALA A 73 16.83 -19.05 8.51
CA ALA A 73 17.47 -18.60 9.75
C ALA A 73 16.55 -18.81 10.97
N GLY A 74 15.25 -18.54 10.82
CA GLY A 74 14.26 -18.74 11.87
C GLY A 74 14.13 -20.20 12.31
N LEU A 75 14.18 -21.15 11.38
CA LEU A 75 14.17 -22.59 11.68
C LEU A 75 15.38 -23.03 12.49
N ALA A 76 16.54 -22.38 12.31
CA ALA A 76 17.75 -22.67 13.07
C ALA A 76 17.78 -22.04 14.47
N ILE A 77 17.00 -20.97 14.71
CA ILE A 77 17.04 -20.19 15.96
C ILE A 77 15.83 -20.49 16.85
N HIS A 78 14.62 -20.21 16.37
CA HIS A 78 13.39 -20.37 17.15
C HIS A 78 12.14 -20.35 16.26
N PRO A 79 11.17 -21.28 16.46
CA PRO A 79 9.98 -21.40 15.58
C PRO A 79 9.11 -20.14 15.55
N LEU A 80 9.05 -19.37 16.65
CA LEU A 80 8.32 -18.09 16.71
C LEU A 80 8.78 -17.11 15.61
N ILE A 81 10.07 -17.09 15.28
CA ILE A 81 10.62 -16.19 14.26
C ILE A 81 10.00 -16.49 12.89
N VAL A 82 9.79 -17.76 12.56
CA VAL A 82 9.13 -18.18 11.32
C VAL A 82 7.72 -17.60 11.25
N GLY A 83 6.96 -17.68 12.34
CA GLY A 83 5.62 -17.09 12.44
C GLY A 83 5.62 -15.58 12.20
N ILE A 84 6.58 -14.85 12.78
CA ILE A 84 6.75 -13.41 12.56
C ILE A 84 7.05 -13.10 11.09
N VAL A 85 8.02 -13.80 10.49
CA VAL A 85 8.42 -13.59 9.08
C VAL A 85 7.24 -13.85 8.14
N VAL A 86 6.52 -14.96 8.33
CA VAL A 86 5.33 -15.31 7.53
C VAL A 86 4.22 -14.27 7.71
N GLY A 87 3.97 -13.81 8.95
CA GLY A 87 2.98 -12.77 9.22
C GLY A 87 3.29 -11.44 8.52
N PHE A 88 4.54 -10.98 8.58
CA PHE A 88 4.97 -9.79 7.85
C PHE A 88 4.93 -9.98 6.34
N ALA A 89 5.30 -11.15 5.84
CA ALA A 89 5.24 -11.47 4.41
C ALA A 89 3.80 -11.43 3.89
N ALA A 90 2.87 -12.06 4.60
CA ALA A 90 1.45 -12.04 4.28
C ALA A 90 0.91 -10.59 4.28
N ASN A 91 1.21 -9.81 5.32
CA ASN A 91 0.81 -8.40 5.39
C ASN A 91 1.33 -7.57 4.20
N ALA A 92 2.60 -7.75 3.80
CA ALA A 92 3.16 -7.07 2.64
C ALA A 92 2.44 -7.44 1.33
N LEU A 93 2.12 -8.72 1.14
CA LEU A 93 1.37 -9.20 -0.02
C LEU A 93 -0.05 -8.64 -0.04
N PHE A 94 -0.75 -8.60 1.10
CA PHE A 94 -2.06 -7.98 1.21
C PHE A 94 -2.02 -6.50 0.87
N VAL A 95 -1.06 -5.74 1.39
CA VAL A 95 -0.90 -4.31 1.06
C VAL A 95 -0.66 -4.11 -0.44
N ARG A 96 0.20 -4.93 -1.06
CA ARG A 96 0.43 -4.88 -2.53
C ARG A 96 -0.85 -5.14 -3.30
N ARG A 97 -1.57 -6.21 -2.96
CA ARG A 97 -2.84 -6.57 -3.58
C ARG A 97 -3.87 -5.45 -3.43
N ASN A 98 -3.96 -4.88 -2.23
CA ASN A 98 -4.92 -3.83 -1.91
C ASN A 98 -4.61 -2.57 -2.71
N TYR A 99 -3.34 -2.15 -2.80
CA TYR A 99 -2.93 -1.04 -3.66
C TYR A 99 -3.32 -1.24 -5.13
N SER A 100 -3.11 -2.44 -5.69
CA SER A 100 -3.53 -2.76 -7.06
C SER A 100 -5.05 -2.77 -7.26
N ARG A 101 -5.83 -2.89 -6.19
CA ARG A 101 -7.30 -2.93 -6.23
C ARG A 101 -7.97 -1.65 -5.74
N VAL A 102 -7.23 -0.61 -5.34
CA VAL A 102 -7.82 0.61 -4.76
C VAL A 102 -8.86 1.24 -5.68
N ALA A 103 -8.63 1.29 -6.99
CA ALA A 103 -9.59 1.83 -7.95
C ALA A 103 -10.88 1.01 -8.01
N ILE A 104 -10.77 -0.33 -7.96
CA ILE A 104 -11.92 -1.24 -7.96
C ILE A 104 -12.71 -1.09 -6.66
N VAL A 105 -12.04 -1.03 -5.52
CA VAL A 105 -12.68 -0.91 -4.20
C VAL A 105 -13.43 0.43 -4.06
N ASN A 106 -13.00 1.47 -4.77
CA ASN A 106 -13.62 2.79 -4.72
C ASN A 106 -14.49 3.07 -5.95
N SER A 107 -14.83 2.08 -6.78
CA SER A 107 -15.53 2.31 -8.06
C SER A 107 -16.85 3.04 -7.89
N GLU A 108 -17.61 2.73 -6.83
CA GLU A 108 -18.90 3.37 -6.52
C GLU A 108 -18.75 4.86 -6.17
N LEU A 109 -17.61 5.26 -5.60
CA LEU A 109 -17.31 6.65 -5.23
C LEU A 109 -16.64 7.43 -6.36
N LEU A 110 -16.22 6.74 -7.42
CA LEU A 110 -15.53 7.30 -8.58
C LEU A 110 -16.42 7.38 -9.83
N ALA A 111 -17.61 6.78 -9.77
CA ALA A 111 -18.66 6.91 -10.78
C ALA A 111 -19.28 8.32 -10.77
#